data_AF-A0A9Q4D165-F1
#
_entry.id   AF-A0A9Q4D165-F1
#
_cell.length_a   1.000
_cell.length_b   1.000
_cell.length_c   1.000
_cell.angle_alpha   90.00
_cell.angle_beta   90.00
_cell.angle_gamma   90.00
#
_symmetry.space_group_name_H-M   'P 1'
#
loop_
_entity.id
_entity.type
_entity.pdbx_description
1 polymer ?
#
loop_
_entity_poly.entity_id
_entity_poly.type
_entity_poly.pdbx_seq_one_letter_code
_entity_poly.pdbx_strand_id
1 'polypeptide(L)'
;MLKRHLPMVGHTRGNRSAVTCALKCGNACAHPVPNTSENSHFRDIANAAISRRAALGLGGGLAAAVVVGADAVSTAPAAVAHSGAHPKGGGKLEFQALNGVPKTVDDVTVPEGYDWKAIIRWGDPLFADSPEFDITAQTGESQSQQFGYNNDYLDVITDGRNDRRGYLVSNHEYTNEDIMFSPEYIASNPEDVVNAGIAAHGMSVVELQREGRGRPWEYVRGGRRNRRITGFTPFSVDGPAAGGDLLKTKEDPTGKRVLGTLNNCAGGTTPWGTVLSGEENFDQYFVGTGSAEEARYGLGTKKPTQRAWETVYDRFDLNNAGYANEANRFGWVIEMDPEDPESTPVKHTALGRFKHEAGTAVLSRDGHAVVYSGDDQKNDYLYKFVSRKKYRRGDKRHNMTLLSEGTLYVAQFTGDSPAAEIDGSGEVPSDGAFDGRGRWIPLVKNDRSLVPGMSVEEVLVYTRLAADKVGATKMDRPEDVETNPVTGKVYMALTNN
;
A
#
# COMPACT_ATOMS: atom_id res chain seq x y z
N MET A 1 -8.34 18.83 28.10
CA MET A 1 -8.48 17.85 27.00
C MET A 1 -8.90 16.52 27.59
N LEU A 2 -10.07 16.00 27.23
CA LEU A 2 -10.45 14.63 27.58
C LEU A 2 -9.47 13.68 26.87
N LYS A 3 -8.81 12.78 27.61
CA LYS A 3 -8.02 11.70 27.01
C LYS A 3 -8.96 10.90 26.10
N ARG A 4 -8.81 11.05 24.79
CA ARG A 4 -9.57 10.25 23.83
C ARG A 4 -8.93 8.87 23.81
N HIS A 5 -9.67 7.85 24.25
CA HIS A 5 -9.23 6.47 24.09
C HIS A 5 -9.20 6.13 22.60
N LEU A 6 -8.04 5.67 22.10
CA LEU A 6 -7.94 5.18 20.72
C LEU A 6 -8.68 3.85 20.61
N PRO A 7 -9.42 3.58 19.50
CA PRO A 7 -10.22 2.36 19.35
C PRO A 7 -9.43 1.07 19.57
N MET A 8 -8.13 1.08 19.23
CA MET A 8 -7.26 -0.09 19.31
C MET A 8 -6.51 -0.24 20.65
N VAL A 9 -6.75 0.61 21.66
CA VAL A 9 -6.10 0.47 22.99
C VAL A 9 -6.47 -0.87 23.62
N GLY A 10 -5.46 -1.66 24.00
CA GLY A 10 -5.67 -3.01 24.57
C GLY A 10 -6.00 -4.10 23.55
N HIS A 11 -6.15 -3.76 22.27
CA HIS A 11 -6.49 -4.68 21.18
C HIS A 11 -5.36 -4.88 20.17
N THR A 12 -4.22 -4.19 20.31
CA THR A 12 -3.05 -4.41 19.45
C THR A 12 -2.28 -5.67 19.83
N ARG A 13 -1.63 -6.29 18.84
CA ARG A 13 -0.79 -7.49 19.01
C ARG A 13 0.67 -7.18 18.69
N GLY A 14 1.59 -7.93 19.30
CA GLY A 14 3.03 -7.78 19.11
C GLY A 14 3.52 -6.39 19.55
N ASN A 15 4.39 -5.78 18.73
CA ASN A 15 4.94 -4.45 18.99
C ASN A 15 4.08 -3.30 18.45
N ARG A 16 2.91 -3.59 17.86
CA ARG A 16 2.06 -2.54 17.27
C ARG A 16 1.39 -1.71 18.37
N SER A 17 1.43 -0.38 18.22
CA SER A 17 0.76 0.57 19.13
C SER A 17 -0.63 0.96 18.61
N ALA A 18 -1.55 1.32 19.51
CA ALA A 18 -2.87 1.81 19.13
C ALA A 18 -2.80 3.14 18.34
N VAL A 19 -1.75 3.94 18.59
CA VAL A 19 -1.45 5.17 17.85
C VAL A 19 -1.13 4.86 16.40
N THR A 20 -0.23 3.90 16.17
CA THR A 20 0.11 3.43 14.81
C THR A 20 -1.14 2.92 14.07
N CYS A 21 -2.01 2.17 14.74
CA CYS A 21 -3.26 1.72 14.13
C CYS A 21 -4.17 2.88 13.72
N ALA A 22 -4.25 3.93 14.54
CA ALA A 22 -5.11 5.07 14.27
C ALA A 22 -4.57 5.95 13.14
N LEU A 23 -3.25 6.20 13.14
CA LEU A 23 -2.64 7.18 12.25
C LEU A 23 -2.20 6.60 10.89
N LYS A 24 -1.67 5.37 10.86
CA LYS A 24 -1.28 4.68 9.60
C LYS A 24 -2.48 4.03 8.93
N CYS A 25 -3.15 3.13 9.66
CA CYS A 25 -4.16 2.23 9.08
C CYS A 25 -5.61 2.70 9.27
N GLY A 26 -5.85 3.94 9.70
CA GLY A 26 -7.20 4.49 9.92
C GLY A 26 -8.09 3.68 10.90
N ASN A 27 -7.50 2.91 11.82
CA ASN A 27 -8.19 1.91 12.66
C ASN A 27 -8.94 0.82 11.89
N ALA A 28 -8.47 0.39 10.71
CA ALA A 28 -9.13 -0.62 9.87
C ALA A 28 -9.59 -1.88 10.65
N CYS A 29 -8.81 -2.34 11.63
CA CYS A 29 -9.15 -3.51 12.46
C CYS A 29 -10.33 -3.30 13.44
N ALA A 30 -10.76 -2.06 13.68
CA ALA A 30 -11.90 -1.71 14.53
C ALA A 30 -13.21 -1.56 13.73
N HIS A 31 -13.16 -1.69 12.41
CA HIS A 31 -14.30 -1.56 11.51
C HIS A 31 -14.68 -2.91 10.89
N PRO A 32 -15.96 -3.11 10.50
CA PRO A 32 -16.35 -4.28 9.73
C PRO A 32 -15.53 -4.40 8.46
N VAL A 33 -15.17 -5.63 8.08
CA VAL A 33 -14.43 -5.89 6.84
C VAL A 33 -15.31 -5.53 5.63
N PRO A 34 -14.88 -4.65 4.72
CA PRO A 34 -15.70 -4.22 3.59
C PRO A 34 -16.05 -5.33 2.58
N ASN A 35 -15.17 -6.31 2.40
CA ASN A 35 -15.44 -7.44 1.53
C ASN A 35 -16.36 -8.47 2.21
N THR A 36 -17.63 -8.45 1.84
CA THR A 36 -18.67 -9.37 2.32
C THR A 36 -18.99 -10.50 1.33
N SER A 37 -18.19 -10.68 0.28
CA SER A 37 -18.44 -11.74 -0.71
C SER A 37 -18.30 -13.15 -0.11
N GLU A 38 -19.05 -14.09 -0.68
CA GLU A 38 -19.02 -15.52 -0.31
C GLU A 38 -17.86 -16.29 -0.95
N ASN A 39 -16.85 -15.57 -1.46
CA ASN A 39 -15.69 -16.19 -2.10
C ASN A 39 -14.87 -17.03 -1.10
N SER A 40 -14.01 -17.93 -1.59
CA SER A 40 -13.12 -18.73 -0.75
C SER A 40 -12.05 -17.85 -0.10
N HIS A 41 -11.66 -18.12 1.14
CA HIS A 41 -10.48 -17.49 1.75
C HIS A 41 -9.21 -18.28 1.44
N PHE A 42 -8.08 -17.58 1.29
CA PHE A 42 -6.75 -18.18 1.20
C PHE A 42 -6.42 -18.95 2.46
N ARG A 43 -6.83 -18.45 3.63
CA ARG A 43 -6.75 -19.25 4.85
C ARG A 43 -7.55 -20.53 4.77
N ASP A 44 -8.68 -20.63 4.06
CA ASP A 44 -9.38 -21.93 3.99
C ASP A 44 -8.68 -22.89 3.03
N ILE A 45 -7.82 -22.35 2.15
CA ILE A 45 -6.96 -23.11 1.24
C ILE A 45 -5.67 -23.52 1.96
N ALA A 46 -5.16 -22.67 2.85
CA ALA A 46 -3.94 -22.87 3.64
C ALA A 46 -4.19 -23.29 5.09
N ASN A 47 -5.46 -23.41 5.55
CA ASN A 47 -5.98 -23.74 6.90
C ASN A 47 -7.40 -24.38 6.87
N ALA A 48 -7.76 -25.21 5.89
CA ALA A 48 -9.15 -25.68 5.72
C ALA A 48 -9.83 -26.23 7.01
N ALA A 49 -10.85 -25.51 7.49
CA ALA A 49 -11.39 -25.63 8.86
C ALA A 49 -12.60 -26.57 9.05
N ILE A 50 -12.83 -26.92 10.32
CA ILE A 50 -13.96 -27.69 10.88
C ILE A 50 -15.31 -27.03 10.54
N SER A 51 -16.16 -27.71 9.77
CA SER A 51 -17.63 -27.49 9.86
C SER A 51 -18.48 -28.70 9.43
N ARG A 52 -18.25 -29.88 10.03
CA ARG A 52 -19.25 -30.99 9.96
C ARG A 52 -19.51 -31.73 11.28
N ARG A 53 -18.88 -31.32 12.39
CA ARG A 53 -19.04 -32.01 13.70
C ARG A 53 -19.98 -31.31 14.70
N ALA A 54 -20.69 -30.25 14.28
CA ALA A 54 -21.78 -29.66 15.06
C ALA A 54 -23.19 -30.14 14.61
N ALA A 55 -23.32 -30.78 13.44
CA ALA A 55 -24.60 -31.27 12.93
C ALA A 55 -24.90 -32.75 13.25
N LEU A 56 -23.97 -33.48 13.88
CA LEU A 56 -24.14 -34.89 14.26
C LEU A 56 -23.87 -35.16 15.76
N GLY A 57 -23.68 -34.11 16.57
CA GLY A 57 -23.36 -34.22 18.00
C GLY A 57 -24.57 -34.20 18.96
N LEU A 58 -25.80 -34.21 18.46
CA LEU A 58 -27.02 -34.27 19.30
C LEU A 58 -27.50 -35.72 19.55
N GLY A 59 -26.57 -36.64 19.80
CA GLY A 59 -26.90 -38.04 20.07
C GLY A 59 -25.96 -38.66 21.10
N GLY A 60 -26.30 -38.53 22.39
CA GLY A 60 -25.66 -39.28 23.48
C GLY A 60 -25.08 -38.38 24.57
N GLY A 61 -25.71 -38.40 25.75
CA GLY A 61 -25.45 -37.45 26.83
C GLY A 61 -24.18 -37.70 27.65
N LEU A 62 -23.79 -36.65 28.39
CA LEU A 62 -23.40 -36.71 29.80
C LEU A 62 -23.11 -35.29 30.30
N ALA A 63 -23.72 -34.96 31.43
CA ALA A 63 -23.52 -33.73 32.16
C ALA A 63 -22.12 -33.70 32.79
N ALA A 64 -21.40 -32.60 32.60
CA ALA A 64 -20.33 -32.19 33.50
C ALA A 64 -20.32 -30.66 33.58
N ALA A 65 -20.75 -30.14 34.72
CA ALA A 65 -20.64 -28.75 35.08
C ALA A 65 -19.16 -28.38 35.26
N VAL A 66 -18.68 -27.36 34.57
CA VAL A 66 -17.42 -26.69 34.89
C VAL A 66 -17.75 -25.25 35.25
N VAL A 67 -17.44 -24.90 36.50
CA VAL A 67 -17.58 -23.59 37.10
C VAL A 67 -16.66 -22.60 36.38
N VAL A 68 -17.22 -21.49 35.90
CA VAL A 68 -16.46 -20.36 35.35
C VAL A 68 -15.86 -19.58 36.52
N GLY A 69 -14.57 -19.77 36.76
CA GLY A 69 -13.75 -18.88 37.57
C GLY A 69 -13.25 -17.72 36.70
N ALA A 70 -13.69 -16.51 37.02
CA ALA A 70 -13.17 -15.28 36.46
C ALA A 70 -11.81 -14.96 37.08
N ASP A 71 -10.72 -15.40 36.45
CA ASP A 71 -9.35 -14.84 36.59
C ASP A 71 -8.37 -15.64 35.72
N ALA A 72 -8.44 -15.45 34.39
CA ALA A 72 -7.41 -15.90 33.45
C ALA A 72 -7.50 -15.15 32.11
N VAL A 73 -7.48 -13.81 32.15
CA VAL A 73 -7.22 -12.99 30.96
C VAL A 73 -5.81 -12.45 31.05
N SER A 74 -4.82 -13.27 30.71
CA SER A 74 -3.46 -12.83 30.39
C SER A 74 -2.57 -14.06 30.23
N THR A 75 -2.44 -14.54 28.99
CA THR A 75 -1.23 -15.12 28.36
C THR A 75 -1.69 -15.92 27.14
N ALA A 76 -2.04 -15.21 26.07
CA ALA A 76 -1.93 -15.84 24.75
C ALA A 76 -0.44 -16.14 24.54
N PRO A 77 -0.04 -17.40 24.24
CA PRO A 77 1.34 -17.69 23.93
C PRO A 77 1.76 -16.83 22.73
N ALA A 78 2.92 -16.18 22.84
CA ALA A 78 3.52 -15.53 21.69
C ALA A 78 3.64 -16.56 20.58
N ALA A 79 3.11 -16.23 19.39
CA ALA A 79 3.30 -17.05 18.20
C ALA A 79 4.81 -17.15 17.96
N VAL A 80 5.38 -18.31 18.30
CA VAL A 80 6.75 -18.63 17.93
C VAL A 80 6.69 -18.94 16.44
N ALA A 81 7.30 -18.08 15.63
CA ALA A 81 7.46 -18.36 14.20
C ALA A 81 8.16 -19.71 14.07
N HIS A 82 7.44 -20.72 13.58
CA HIS A 82 8.03 -22.01 13.31
C HIS A 82 8.99 -21.80 12.14
N SER A 83 10.29 -21.73 12.43
CA SER A 83 11.33 -21.74 11.41
C SER A 83 11.31 -23.12 10.75
N GLY A 84 10.50 -23.25 9.70
CA GLY A 84 10.45 -24.43 8.86
C GLY A 84 11.85 -24.91 8.50
N ALA A 85 12.00 -26.23 8.35
CA ALA A 85 13.29 -26.87 8.12
C ALA A 85 14.11 -26.14 7.05
N HIS A 86 15.34 -25.76 7.40
CA HIS A 86 16.25 -25.05 6.51
C HIS A 86 16.37 -25.77 5.15
N PRO A 87 16.17 -25.08 4.01
CA PRO A 87 16.42 -25.67 2.72
C PRO A 87 17.89 -26.11 2.64
N LYS A 88 18.12 -27.36 2.25
CA LYS A 88 19.47 -27.85 1.93
C LYS A 88 19.91 -27.25 0.59
N GLY A 89 20.53 -26.07 0.66
CA GLY A 89 21.27 -25.43 -0.43
C GLY A 89 20.65 -24.12 -0.93
N GLY A 90 21.36 -23.00 -0.73
CA GLY A 90 21.08 -21.72 -1.37
C GLY A 90 21.35 -20.49 -0.49
N GLY A 91 22.63 -20.13 -0.32
CA GLY A 91 23.09 -18.90 0.34
C GLY A 91 23.38 -19.05 1.84
N LYS A 92 24.64 -18.88 2.25
CA LYS A 92 24.97 -18.63 3.66
C LYS A 92 24.79 -17.13 3.89
N LEU A 93 23.85 -16.74 4.74
CA LEU A 93 23.81 -15.35 5.23
C LEU A 93 25.13 -15.12 5.98
N GLU A 94 25.87 -14.07 5.59
CA GLU A 94 27.22 -13.81 6.11
C GLU A 94 27.22 -13.03 7.45
N PHE A 95 26.05 -12.78 8.03
CA PHE A 95 25.90 -12.09 9.31
C PHE A 95 25.26 -13.00 10.36
N GLN A 96 25.58 -12.74 11.62
CA GLN A 96 24.90 -13.39 12.74
C GLN A 96 23.56 -12.70 13.00
N ALA A 97 22.50 -13.49 13.19
CA ALA A 97 21.20 -12.96 13.57
C ALA A 97 21.28 -12.24 14.93
N LEU A 98 20.61 -11.09 15.02
CA LEU A 98 20.50 -10.34 16.27
C LEU A 98 19.54 -11.04 17.24
N ASN A 99 19.79 -10.84 18.54
CA ASN A 99 18.77 -11.13 19.55
C ASN A 99 17.63 -10.11 19.44
N GLY A 100 16.42 -10.50 19.85
CA GLY A 100 15.29 -9.57 19.94
C GLY A 100 15.60 -8.42 20.90
N VAL A 101 15.32 -7.19 20.46
CA VAL A 101 15.53 -5.97 21.24
C VAL A 101 14.21 -5.56 21.91
N PRO A 102 14.19 -5.13 23.19
CA PRO A 102 12.98 -4.64 23.84
C PRO A 102 12.40 -3.43 23.11
N LYS A 103 11.06 -3.37 23.00
CA LYS A 103 10.33 -2.27 22.34
C LYS A 103 10.55 -0.85 22.93
N THR A 104 11.22 -0.75 24.09
CA THR A 104 11.52 0.52 24.77
C THR A 104 12.88 1.09 24.38
N VAL A 105 13.67 0.36 23.59
CA VAL A 105 14.94 0.84 23.06
C VAL A 105 14.66 1.68 21.82
N ASP A 106 15.05 2.95 21.85
CA ASP A 106 14.93 3.90 20.74
C ASP A 106 16.28 4.05 20.03
N ASP A 107 16.74 2.97 19.40
CA ASP A 107 18.01 2.91 18.68
C ASP A 107 17.94 1.87 17.54
N VAL A 108 18.76 2.05 16.50
CA VAL A 108 18.88 1.09 15.40
C VAL A 108 20.04 0.13 15.69
N THR A 109 19.70 -1.11 16.06
CA THR A 109 20.68 -2.17 16.31
C THR A 109 20.99 -2.93 15.03
N VAL A 110 22.28 -3.05 14.68
CA VAL A 110 22.77 -3.76 13.47
C VAL A 110 23.73 -4.91 13.84
N PRO A 111 23.90 -5.93 12.98
CA PRO A 111 24.86 -7.02 13.22
C PRO A 111 26.31 -6.53 13.36
N GLU A 112 27.16 -7.34 14.00
CA GLU A 112 28.59 -7.03 14.11
C GLU A 112 29.21 -6.82 12.71
N GLY A 113 30.02 -5.76 12.56
CA GLY A 113 30.64 -5.38 11.30
C GLY A 113 29.76 -4.50 10.39
N TYR A 114 28.54 -4.16 10.80
CA TYR A 114 27.65 -3.23 10.11
C TYR A 114 27.58 -1.88 10.84
N ASP A 115 27.19 -0.84 10.11
CA ASP A 115 26.97 0.52 10.60
C ASP A 115 25.77 1.13 9.87
N TRP A 116 25.18 2.18 10.43
CA TRP A 116 24.04 2.89 9.86
C TRP A 116 24.19 4.41 9.98
N LYS A 117 23.65 5.14 9.01
CA LYS A 117 23.57 6.61 9.03
C LYS A 117 22.25 7.04 8.37
N ALA A 118 21.54 7.96 9.02
CA ALA A 118 20.40 8.62 8.39
C ALA A 118 20.86 9.45 7.17
N ILE A 119 20.23 9.25 6.01
CA ILE A 119 20.56 9.98 4.78
C ILE A 119 19.86 11.33 4.76
N ILE A 120 18.56 11.34 5.03
CA ILE A 120 17.67 12.52 5.04
C ILE A 120 16.50 12.24 6.00
N ARG A 121 15.87 13.30 6.53
CA ARG A 121 14.79 13.24 7.53
C ARG A 121 13.63 14.13 7.08
N TRP A 122 12.44 13.87 7.63
CA TRP A 122 11.31 14.79 7.47
C TRP A 122 11.73 16.23 7.79
N GLY A 123 11.32 17.15 6.92
CA GLY A 123 11.61 18.58 7.08
C GLY A 123 12.93 19.03 6.48
N ASP A 124 13.86 18.13 6.14
CA ASP A 124 15.13 18.51 5.54
C ASP A 124 14.88 19.28 4.20
N PRO A 125 15.54 20.43 3.99
CA PRO A 125 15.32 21.30 2.84
C PRO A 125 15.86 20.67 1.55
N LEU A 126 15.02 20.60 0.50
CA LEU A 126 15.40 19.96 -0.76
C LEU A 126 15.97 20.94 -1.78
N PHE A 127 15.47 22.17 -1.85
CA PHE A 127 15.89 23.17 -2.82
C PHE A 127 16.89 24.17 -2.22
N ALA A 128 17.59 24.91 -3.08
CA ALA A 128 18.63 25.85 -2.65
C ALA A 128 18.07 26.95 -1.73
N ASP A 129 16.84 27.36 -1.98
CA ASP A 129 16.07 28.40 -1.29
C ASP A 129 15.01 27.84 -0.33
N SER A 130 14.90 26.52 -0.17
CA SER A 130 13.97 25.92 0.79
C SER A 130 14.21 26.46 2.20
N PRO A 131 13.16 26.74 2.98
CA PRO A 131 13.32 27.14 4.36
C PRO A 131 13.91 25.98 5.19
N GLU A 132 14.69 26.32 6.22
CA GLU A 132 15.10 25.34 7.22
C GLU A 132 13.87 24.77 7.96
N PHE A 133 14.00 23.55 8.45
CA PHE A 133 12.93 22.93 9.22
C PHE A 133 12.71 23.68 10.55
N ASP A 134 11.47 24.11 10.78
CA ASP A 134 11.02 24.68 12.05
C ASP A 134 9.70 24.02 12.44
N ILE A 135 9.76 23.12 13.42
CA ILE A 135 8.62 22.38 13.95
C ILE A 135 7.53 23.30 14.53
N THR A 136 7.87 24.53 14.92
CA THR A 136 6.92 25.47 15.52
C THR A 136 6.23 26.38 14.51
N ALA A 137 6.68 26.36 13.25
CA ALA A 137 6.21 27.26 12.19
C ALA A 137 6.10 26.56 10.83
N GLN A 138 5.73 25.27 10.82
CA GLN A 138 5.46 24.55 9.57
C GLN A 138 4.18 25.06 8.89
N THR A 139 4.22 25.17 7.56
CA THR A 139 3.10 25.58 6.70
C THR A 139 3.06 24.71 5.45
N GLY A 140 1.97 24.76 4.68
CA GLY A 140 1.91 24.08 3.37
C GLY A 140 3.01 24.51 2.40
N GLU A 141 3.38 25.80 2.41
CA GLU A 141 4.41 26.35 1.53
C GLU A 141 5.82 25.85 1.89
N SER A 142 6.17 25.88 3.17
CA SER A 142 7.47 25.39 3.66
C SER A 142 7.57 23.86 3.47
N GLN A 143 6.54 23.12 3.87
CA GLN A 143 6.51 21.66 3.74
C GLN A 143 6.58 21.19 2.28
N SER A 144 6.00 21.94 1.32
CA SER A 144 6.07 21.62 -0.12
C SER A 144 7.50 21.68 -0.68
N GLN A 145 8.44 22.26 0.06
CA GLN A 145 9.84 22.42 -0.32
C GLN A 145 10.81 21.50 0.44
N GLN A 146 10.30 20.74 1.40
CA GLN A 146 11.07 19.91 2.32
C GLN A 146 10.78 18.42 2.09
N PHE A 147 11.64 17.53 2.58
CA PHE A 147 11.36 16.09 2.56
C PHE A 147 10.06 15.79 3.36
N GLY A 148 9.23 14.90 2.83
CA GLY A 148 7.91 14.59 3.41
C GLY A 148 7.95 13.78 4.70
N TYR A 149 6.76 13.42 5.20
CA TYR A 149 6.55 12.79 6.51
C TYR A 149 6.22 11.30 6.37
N ASN A 150 6.59 10.49 7.38
CA ASN A 150 6.46 9.02 7.38
C ASN A 150 6.88 8.41 6.04
N ASN A 151 8.18 8.49 5.77
CA ASN A 151 8.72 7.90 4.55
C ASN A 151 8.41 6.40 4.51
N ASP A 152 7.94 5.94 3.35
CA ASP A 152 7.67 4.52 3.10
C ASP A 152 8.63 4.02 2.00
N TYR A 153 8.15 3.40 0.90
CA TYR A 153 8.97 2.91 -0.21
C TYR A 153 10.19 3.80 -0.47
N LEU A 154 11.36 3.16 -0.54
CA LEU A 154 12.61 3.82 -0.87
C LEU A 154 13.41 3.00 -1.88
N ASP A 155 14.01 3.69 -2.85
CA ASP A 155 15.03 3.10 -3.72
C ASP A 155 16.15 4.11 -3.98
N VAL A 156 17.39 3.62 -3.92
CA VAL A 156 18.59 4.39 -4.28
C VAL A 156 19.03 3.96 -5.67
N ILE A 157 18.71 4.80 -6.65
CA ILE A 157 19.00 4.55 -8.06
C ILE A 157 20.32 5.24 -8.41
N THR A 158 21.32 4.45 -8.81
CA THR A 158 22.65 4.97 -9.17
C THR A 158 22.71 5.35 -10.65
N ASP A 159 23.59 6.30 -11.01
CA ASP A 159 23.78 6.76 -12.39
C ASP A 159 24.49 5.72 -13.32
N GLY A 160 24.53 4.45 -12.90
CA GLY A 160 24.95 3.27 -13.67
C GLY A 160 26.45 3.14 -13.98
N ARG A 161 27.18 4.26 -14.12
CA ARG A 161 28.64 4.26 -14.38
C ARG A 161 29.46 4.70 -13.19
N ASN A 162 28.84 5.43 -12.27
CA ASN A 162 29.45 5.96 -11.06
C ASN A 162 28.57 5.55 -9.88
N ASP A 163 29.05 4.63 -9.08
CA ASP A 163 28.35 4.22 -7.86
C ASP A 163 28.41 5.30 -6.76
N ARG A 164 29.03 6.47 -7.03
CA ARG A 164 29.16 7.59 -6.10
C ARG A 164 28.10 8.67 -6.26
N ARG A 165 27.27 8.58 -7.29
CA ARG A 165 26.19 9.54 -7.60
C ARG A 165 24.92 8.77 -7.95
N GLY A 166 23.80 9.34 -7.57
CA GLY A 166 22.49 8.76 -7.80
C GLY A 166 21.42 9.62 -7.18
N TYR A 167 20.29 9.02 -6.88
CA TYR A 167 19.16 9.68 -6.25
C TYR A 167 18.34 8.68 -5.45
N LEU A 168 17.75 9.17 -4.37
CA LEU A 168 16.73 8.49 -3.60
C LEU A 168 15.37 8.88 -4.16
N VAL A 169 14.52 7.90 -4.41
CA VAL A 169 13.07 8.12 -4.54
C VAL A 169 12.43 7.58 -3.28
N SER A 170 11.57 8.38 -2.64
CA SER A 170 10.89 8.03 -1.39
C SER A 170 9.40 8.35 -1.47
N ASN A 171 8.55 7.44 -1.05
CA ASN A 171 7.14 7.74 -0.77
C ASN A 171 6.99 8.42 0.61
N HIS A 172 5.88 9.11 0.81
CA HIS A 172 5.43 9.74 2.05
C HIS A 172 3.96 9.41 2.27
N GLU A 173 3.72 8.41 3.10
CA GLU A 173 2.45 7.69 3.15
C GLU A 173 1.38 8.47 3.91
N TYR A 174 1.70 8.99 5.09
CA TYR A 174 0.74 9.70 5.94
C TYR A 174 1.41 10.70 6.87
N THR A 175 0.63 11.57 7.50
CA THR A 175 1.10 12.54 8.50
C THR A 175 0.59 12.20 9.89
N ASN A 176 1.16 12.84 10.91
CA ASN A 176 0.64 12.84 12.28
C ASN A 176 0.50 14.29 12.73
N GLU A 177 -0.58 15.00 12.35
CA GLU A 177 -0.70 16.45 12.59
C GLU A 177 -0.65 16.81 14.08
N ASP A 178 -1.12 15.92 14.95
CA ASP A 178 -1.06 16.05 16.41
C ASP A 178 0.36 15.94 17.00
N ILE A 179 1.32 15.46 16.21
CA ILE A 179 2.76 15.42 16.53
C ILE A 179 3.50 16.51 15.76
N MET A 180 3.03 16.89 14.57
CA MET A 180 3.63 17.94 13.74
C MET A 180 3.38 19.34 14.30
N PHE A 181 2.26 19.55 15.02
CA PHE A 181 1.83 20.87 15.48
C PHE A 181 1.43 20.86 16.96
N SER A 182 1.65 21.99 17.64
CA SER A 182 1.10 22.16 18.99
C SER A 182 -0.43 22.28 18.94
N PRO A 183 -1.15 21.86 20.00
CA PRO A 183 -2.60 22.02 20.07
C PRO A 183 -3.07 23.46 19.88
N GLU A 184 -2.30 24.44 20.37
CA GLU A 184 -2.59 25.87 20.22
C GLU A 184 -2.48 26.32 18.76
N TYR A 185 -1.47 25.82 18.04
CA TYR A 185 -1.29 26.11 16.62
C TYR A 185 -2.42 25.51 15.78
N ILE A 186 -2.78 24.25 16.04
CA ILE A 186 -3.90 23.57 15.36
C ILE A 186 -5.20 24.36 15.51
N ALA A 187 -5.49 24.83 16.73
CA ALA A 187 -6.72 25.59 16.99
C ALA A 187 -6.73 26.97 16.32
N SER A 188 -5.56 27.59 16.14
CA SER A 188 -5.44 28.96 15.64
C SER A 188 -5.19 29.05 14.14
N ASN A 189 -4.59 28.02 13.53
CA ASN A 189 -4.18 27.98 12.12
C ASN A 189 -4.60 26.66 11.44
N PRO A 190 -5.89 26.29 11.44
CA PRO A 190 -6.35 25.00 10.90
C PRO A 190 -6.05 24.83 9.40
N GLU A 191 -6.11 25.90 8.62
CA GLU A 191 -5.79 25.85 7.18
C GLU A 191 -4.31 25.51 6.94
N ASP A 192 -3.38 26.10 7.70
CA ASP A 192 -1.95 25.78 7.59
C ASP A 192 -1.67 24.32 7.93
N VAL A 193 -2.34 23.79 8.96
CA VAL A 193 -2.19 22.39 9.37
C VAL A 193 -2.68 21.45 8.26
N VAL A 194 -3.85 21.73 7.67
CA VAL A 194 -4.36 20.94 6.53
C VAL A 194 -3.42 21.04 5.34
N ASN A 195 -2.95 22.24 4.99
CA ASN A 195 -2.07 22.47 3.86
C ASN A 195 -0.70 21.79 4.04
N ALA A 196 -0.12 21.88 5.23
CA ALA A 196 1.11 21.17 5.58
C ALA A 196 0.91 19.65 5.56
N GLY A 197 -0.22 19.16 6.08
CA GLY A 197 -0.61 17.76 6.02
C GLY A 197 -0.60 17.25 4.57
N ILE A 198 -1.35 17.90 3.67
CA ILE A 198 -1.43 17.53 2.25
C ILE A 198 -0.06 17.66 1.55
N ALA A 199 0.70 18.71 1.87
CA ALA A 199 2.02 18.96 1.31
C ALA A 199 3.09 17.96 1.78
N ALA A 200 2.90 17.30 2.93
CA ALA A 200 3.82 16.30 3.46
C ALA A 200 3.63 14.91 2.85
N HIS A 201 2.47 14.61 2.24
CA HIS A 201 2.21 13.37 1.52
C HIS A 201 2.93 13.33 0.16
N GLY A 202 2.86 12.18 -0.51
CA GLY A 202 3.26 12.02 -1.89
C GLY A 202 4.60 11.34 -2.04
N MET A 203 5.53 11.98 -2.76
CA MET A 203 6.86 11.44 -3.02
C MET A 203 7.94 12.52 -2.93
N SER A 204 9.19 12.09 -2.80
CA SER A 204 10.39 12.92 -2.97
C SER A 204 11.38 12.23 -3.90
N VAL A 205 11.99 13.02 -4.78
CA VAL A 205 13.26 12.66 -5.44
C VAL A 205 14.33 13.51 -4.79
N VAL A 206 15.44 12.89 -4.41
CA VAL A 206 16.54 13.54 -3.69
C VAL A 206 17.85 13.09 -4.29
N GLU A 207 18.62 14.01 -4.86
CA GLU A 207 19.94 13.72 -5.39
C GLU A 207 20.90 13.32 -4.27
N LEU A 208 21.69 12.28 -4.52
CA LEU A 208 22.60 11.69 -3.54
C LEU A 208 24.04 11.67 -4.05
N GLN A 209 24.96 11.77 -3.09
CA GLN A 209 26.38 11.57 -3.29
C GLN A 209 27.04 10.73 -2.20
N ARG A 210 28.15 10.08 -2.54
CA ARG A 210 29.06 9.48 -1.55
C ARG A 210 30.51 9.58 -2.00
N GLU A 211 31.45 9.50 -1.06
CA GLU A 211 32.88 9.59 -1.34
C GLU A 211 33.40 8.37 -2.14
N GLY A 212 32.82 7.20 -1.90
CA GLY A 212 33.22 5.92 -2.51
C GLY A 212 32.34 4.76 -2.04
N ARG A 213 32.57 3.57 -2.62
CA ARG A 213 31.87 2.34 -2.24
C ARG A 213 32.04 2.07 -0.73
N GLY A 214 30.96 1.73 -0.05
CA GLY A 214 30.95 1.46 1.38
C GLY A 214 30.97 2.71 2.27
N ARG A 215 31.00 3.92 1.69
CA ARG A 215 30.82 5.17 2.43
C ARG A 215 29.33 5.56 2.45
N PRO A 216 28.84 6.18 3.53
CA PRO A 216 27.45 6.61 3.61
C PRO A 216 27.07 7.57 2.48
N TRP A 217 25.81 7.50 2.06
CA TRP A 217 25.22 8.51 1.19
C TRP A 217 24.93 9.80 1.95
N GLU A 218 25.02 10.92 1.24
CA GLU A 218 24.65 12.25 1.68
C GLU A 218 23.73 12.86 0.63
N TYR A 219 22.66 13.50 1.08
CA TYR A 219 21.77 14.19 0.16
C TYR A 219 22.37 15.53 -0.31
N VAL A 220 22.04 15.91 -1.53
CA VAL A 220 22.48 17.16 -2.15
C VAL A 220 21.31 18.13 -2.17
N ARG A 221 21.31 19.10 -1.23
CA ARG A 221 20.37 20.22 -1.29
C ARG A 221 20.59 21.03 -2.57
N GLY A 222 19.50 21.41 -3.23
CA GLY A 222 19.55 22.07 -4.54
C GLY A 222 20.01 21.15 -5.67
N GLY A 223 20.00 19.83 -5.47
CA GLY A 223 20.27 18.85 -6.52
C GLY A 223 19.30 19.01 -7.68
N ARG A 224 19.79 18.85 -8.93
CA ARG A 224 18.99 19.15 -10.13
C ARG A 224 17.73 18.28 -10.26
N ARG A 225 17.76 17.07 -9.68
CA ARG A 225 16.66 16.11 -9.69
C ARG A 225 15.72 16.26 -8.49
N ASN A 226 16.05 17.13 -7.54
CA ASN A 226 15.26 17.27 -6.33
C ASN A 226 13.84 17.69 -6.69
N ARG A 227 12.86 16.99 -6.11
CA ARG A 227 11.46 17.22 -6.44
C ARG A 227 10.56 16.76 -5.31
N ARG A 228 9.51 17.55 -5.04
CA ARG A 228 8.34 17.11 -4.29
C ARG A 228 7.17 16.82 -5.23
N ILE A 229 6.54 15.68 -5.00
CA ILE A 229 5.22 15.34 -5.53
C ILE A 229 4.33 15.27 -4.29
N THR A 230 3.21 15.99 -4.28
CA THR A 230 2.36 16.17 -3.09
C THR A 230 0.89 15.92 -3.44
N GLY A 231 -0.01 16.06 -2.46
CA GLY A 231 -1.45 16.08 -2.70
C GLY A 231 -1.95 17.27 -3.54
N PHE A 232 -1.06 18.20 -3.92
CA PHE A 232 -1.33 19.33 -4.81
C PHE A 232 -0.67 19.21 -6.20
N THR A 233 0.16 18.19 -6.44
CA THR A 233 0.84 18.05 -7.74
C THR A 233 -0.15 17.59 -8.82
N PRO A 234 -0.20 18.18 -10.01
CA PRO A 234 -1.07 17.68 -11.07
C PRO A 234 -0.57 16.36 -11.67
N PHE A 235 -1.48 15.41 -11.83
CA PHE A 235 -1.28 14.13 -12.51
C PHE A 235 -2.11 14.10 -13.79
N SER A 236 -1.57 13.47 -14.83
CA SER A 236 -2.38 12.99 -15.95
C SER A 236 -2.95 11.62 -15.63
N VAL A 237 -4.12 11.30 -16.18
CA VAL A 237 -4.72 9.97 -16.08
C VAL A 237 -4.70 9.33 -17.46
N ASP A 238 -4.23 8.08 -17.54
CA ASP A 238 -4.24 7.31 -18.77
C ASP A 238 -4.97 5.97 -18.61
N GLY A 239 -5.00 5.19 -19.69
CA GLY A 239 -5.64 3.89 -19.73
C GLY A 239 -7.14 3.92 -19.97
N PRO A 240 -7.81 2.75 -19.97
CA PRO A 240 -9.16 2.64 -20.51
C PRO A 240 -10.27 3.35 -19.73
N ALA A 241 -10.05 3.71 -18.46
CA ALA A 241 -11.03 4.49 -17.68
C ALA A 241 -10.80 6.01 -17.79
N ALA A 242 -9.66 6.45 -18.35
CA ALA A 242 -9.33 7.88 -18.45
C ALA A 242 -10.36 8.65 -19.29
N GLY A 243 -10.97 9.67 -18.69
CA GLY A 243 -12.05 10.47 -19.27
C GLY A 243 -13.45 9.85 -19.23
N GLY A 244 -13.60 8.72 -18.56
CA GLY A 244 -14.89 8.14 -18.21
C GLY A 244 -15.69 9.03 -17.26
N ASP A 245 -17.01 8.84 -17.22
CA ASP A 245 -17.92 9.65 -16.41
C ASP A 245 -17.67 9.51 -14.89
N LEU A 246 -17.21 8.34 -14.43
CA LEU A 246 -16.86 8.06 -13.04
C LEU A 246 -15.57 8.74 -12.58
N LEU A 247 -14.80 9.37 -13.48
CA LEU A 247 -13.59 10.13 -13.16
C LEU A 247 -13.77 11.65 -13.31
N LYS A 248 -14.93 12.12 -13.76
CA LYS A 248 -15.21 13.54 -13.94
C LYS A 248 -15.67 14.20 -12.65
N THR A 249 -15.13 15.37 -12.37
CA THR A 249 -15.58 16.26 -11.29
C THR A 249 -15.77 17.66 -11.83
N LYS A 250 -16.30 18.57 -11.00
CA LYS A 250 -16.48 19.97 -11.37
C LYS A 250 -15.17 20.67 -11.77
N GLU A 251 -14.06 20.32 -11.11
CA GLU A 251 -12.74 20.90 -11.37
C GLU A 251 -12.02 20.26 -12.56
N ASP A 252 -12.40 19.03 -12.93
CA ASP A 252 -11.91 18.36 -14.13
C ASP A 252 -13.08 17.64 -14.85
N PRO A 253 -13.84 18.36 -15.69
CA PRO A 253 -14.92 17.77 -16.48
C PRO A 253 -14.40 16.85 -17.59
N THR A 254 -13.08 16.79 -17.83
CA THR A 254 -12.50 15.90 -18.83
C THR A 254 -12.19 14.51 -18.28
N GLY A 255 -12.09 14.34 -16.95
CA GLY A 255 -11.75 13.08 -16.28
C GLY A 255 -10.34 12.57 -16.56
N LYS A 256 -9.42 13.47 -16.93
CA LYS A 256 -8.05 13.14 -17.39
C LYS A 256 -6.94 13.82 -16.60
N ARG A 257 -7.29 14.65 -15.61
CA ARG A 257 -6.32 15.37 -14.79
C ARG A 257 -6.76 15.34 -13.33
N VAL A 258 -5.90 14.82 -12.47
CA VAL A 258 -6.16 14.70 -11.03
C VAL A 258 -5.16 15.55 -10.27
N LEU A 259 -5.63 16.26 -9.24
CA LEU A 259 -4.75 17.00 -8.34
C LEU A 259 -4.33 16.08 -7.19
N GLY A 260 -3.06 15.72 -7.18
CA GLY A 260 -2.40 15.02 -6.09
C GLY A 260 -2.39 13.50 -6.20
N THR A 261 -1.62 12.94 -5.27
CA THR A 261 -1.59 11.53 -4.93
C THR A 261 -1.67 11.40 -3.41
N LEU A 262 -2.26 10.32 -2.92
CA LEU A 262 -2.57 10.13 -1.50
C LEU A 262 -2.14 8.75 -1.03
N ASN A 263 -1.66 8.70 0.21
CA ASN A 263 -1.34 7.45 0.88
C ASN A 263 -0.41 6.55 0.07
N ASN A 264 0.69 7.15 -0.40
CA ASN A 264 1.72 6.48 -1.17
C ASN A 264 2.44 5.49 -0.26
N CYS A 265 2.12 4.20 -0.38
CA CYS A 265 2.63 3.14 0.47
C CYS A 265 3.96 2.61 -0.08
N ALA A 266 3.98 1.38 -0.59
CA ALA A 266 5.14 0.79 -1.22
C ALA A 266 5.28 1.20 -2.71
N GLY A 267 6.17 0.55 -3.45
CA GLY A 267 6.50 0.94 -4.82
C GLY A 267 7.45 0.00 -5.53
N GLY A 268 7.92 0.40 -6.72
CA GLY A 268 8.88 -0.38 -7.48
C GLY A 268 9.51 0.39 -8.64
N THR A 269 10.80 0.15 -8.89
CA THR A 269 11.51 0.74 -10.03
C THR A 269 11.29 -0.10 -11.28
N THR A 270 10.80 0.54 -12.35
CA THR A 270 10.52 -0.15 -13.60
C THR A 270 11.82 -0.50 -14.35
N PRO A 271 11.81 -1.51 -15.23
CA PRO A 271 12.93 -1.81 -16.13
C PRO A 271 13.32 -0.69 -17.10
N TRP A 272 12.55 0.40 -17.16
CA TRP A 272 12.83 1.60 -17.96
C TRP A 272 13.17 2.84 -17.12
N GLY A 273 13.41 2.68 -15.82
CA GLY A 273 13.98 3.72 -14.96
C GLY A 273 12.99 4.77 -14.45
N THR A 274 11.70 4.46 -14.46
CA THR A 274 10.65 5.22 -13.75
C THR A 274 10.31 4.51 -12.44
N VAL A 275 9.60 5.19 -11.54
CA VAL A 275 9.16 4.62 -10.26
C VAL A 275 7.64 4.52 -10.23
N LEU A 276 7.16 3.37 -9.78
CA LEU A 276 5.76 3.12 -9.47
C LEU A 276 5.52 3.28 -7.96
N SER A 277 4.39 3.88 -7.59
CA SER A 277 3.92 3.98 -6.21
C SER A 277 2.44 3.58 -6.14
N GLY A 278 2.07 2.88 -5.06
CA GLY A 278 0.68 2.48 -4.79
C GLY A 278 -0.03 3.50 -3.90
N GLU A 279 -1.21 3.96 -4.33
CA GLU A 279 -2.14 4.66 -3.44
C GLU A 279 -2.94 3.63 -2.63
N GLU A 280 -2.73 3.59 -1.32
CA GLU A 280 -3.22 2.51 -0.45
C GLU A 280 -4.48 2.94 0.32
N ASN A 281 -4.36 3.45 1.56
CA ASN A 281 -5.49 3.87 2.39
C ASN A 281 -6.04 5.25 2.01
N PHE A 282 -6.38 5.45 0.73
CA PHE A 282 -6.95 6.71 0.22
C PHE A 282 -8.37 6.99 0.74
N ASP A 283 -9.08 5.98 1.21
CA ASP A 283 -10.45 6.05 1.73
C ASP A 283 -10.57 6.92 2.98
N GLN A 284 -9.51 7.01 3.80
CA GLN A 284 -9.53 7.76 5.06
C GLN A 284 -9.60 9.29 4.88
N TYR A 285 -9.42 9.80 3.66
CA TYR A 285 -9.38 11.23 3.35
C TYR A 285 -10.69 11.77 2.79
N PHE A 286 -11.71 10.94 2.58
CA PHE A 286 -12.97 11.35 1.97
C PHE A 286 -14.16 11.14 2.90
N VAL A 287 -15.06 12.12 2.95
CA VAL A 287 -16.42 11.93 3.49
C VAL A 287 -17.30 11.34 2.40
N GLY A 288 -17.69 10.08 2.56
CA GLY A 288 -18.51 9.34 1.60
C GLY A 288 -20.00 9.75 1.58
N THR A 289 -20.66 9.46 0.47
CA THR A 289 -22.10 9.62 0.26
C THR A 289 -22.90 8.48 0.90
N GLY A 290 -22.30 7.30 1.01
CA GLY A 290 -22.88 6.07 1.53
C GLY A 290 -23.45 5.12 0.49
N SER A 291 -22.93 5.16 -0.73
CA SER A 291 -23.24 4.17 -1.77
C SER A 291 -22.67 2.78 -1.42
N ALA A 292 -23.18 1.73 -2.06
CA ALA A 292 -22.69 0.37 -1.85
C ALA A 292 -21.26 0.21 -2.41
N GLU A 293 -20.96 0.89 -3.51
CA GLU A 293 -19.65 0.95 -4.14
C GLU A 293 -18.63 1.57 -3.17
N GLU A 294 -18.94 2.73 -2.59
CA GLU A 294 -18.08 3.39 -1.59
C GLU A 294 -17.86 2.51 -0.36
N ALA A 295 -18.91 1.86 0.14
CA ALA A 295 -18.84 0.96 1.29
C ALA A 295 -17.85 -0.19 1.05
N ARG A 296 -17.80 -0.75 -0.17
CA ARG A 296 -16.84 -1.82 -0.55
C ARG A 296 -15.38 -1.35 -0.53
N TYR A 297 -15.16 -0.04 -0.68
CA TYR A 297 -13.85 0.60 -0.60
C TYR A 297 -13.52 1.13 0.81
N GLY A 298 -14.42 0.98 1.78
CA GLY A 298 -14.19 1.37 3.18
C GLY A 298 -14.46 2.85 3.48
N LEU A 299 -15.04 3.60 2.53
CA LEU A 299 -15.30 5.03 2.75
C LEU A 299 -16.34 5.24 3.85
N GLY A 300 -15.97 6.05 4.84
CA GLY A 300 -16.84 6.43 5.94
C GLY A 300 -17.95 7.38 5.47
N THR A 301 -19.13 7.32 6.09
CA THR A 301 -20.29 8.12 5.67
C THR A 301 -20.63 9.22 6.66
N LYS A 302 -20.94 10.42 6.14
CA LYS A 302 -21.63 11.52 6.85
C LYS A 302 -21.02 11.92 8.21
N LYS A 303 -19.73 11.70 8.38
CA LYS A 303 -18.94 12.11 9.55
C LYS A 303 -17.65 12.76 9.05
N PRO A 304 -17.16 13.80 9.73
CA PRO A 304 -15.85 14.35 9.44
C PRO A 304 -14.79 13.25 9.46
N THR A 305 -13.85 13.34 8.53
CA THR A 305 -12.67 12.47 8.52
C THR A 305 -11.80 12.80 9.75
N GLN A 306 -10.89 11.91 10.12
CA GLN A 306 -9.93 12.24 11.19
C GLN A 306 -8.97 13.36 10.78
N ARG A 307 -8.76 13.53 9.46
CA ARG A 307 -7.86 14.52 8.86
C ARG A 307 -8.50 15.90 8.72
N ALA A 308 -9.84 15.95 8.62
CA ALA A 308 -10.63 17.17 8.47
C ALA A 308 -10.23 18.03 7.25
N TRP A 309 -9.64 17.45 6.21
CA TRP A 309 -9.25 18.20 5.00
C TRP A 309 -10.45 18.77 4.25
N GLU A 310 -11.61 18.13 4.39
CA GLU A 310 -12.89 18.61 3.87
C GLU A 310 -13.33 19.96 4.46
N THR A 311 -12.73 20.39 5.58
CA THR A 311 -13.03 21.71 6.17
C THR A 311 -12.36 22.87 5.42
N VAL A 312 -11.36 22.59 4.58
CA VAL A 312 -10.60 23.57 3.80
C VAL A 312 -10.82 23.37 2.30
N TYR A 313 -10.92 22.11 1.85
CA TYR A 313 -11.06 21.76 0.44
C TYR A 313 -12.32 20.90 0.20
N ASP A 314 -13.31 21.51 -0.45
CA ASP A 314 -14.62 20.90 -0.75
C ASP A 314 -14.52 19.52 -1.42
N ARG A 315 -13.45 19.27 -2.20
CA ARG A 315 -13.26 18.03 -2.95
C ARG A 315 -13.16 16.78 -2.08
N PHE A 316 -12.82 16.92 -0.79
CA PHE A 316 -12.73 15.80 0.15
C PHE A 316 -14.08 15.43 0.79
N ASP A 317 -15.17 16.15 0.50
CA ASP A 317 -16.53 15.71 0.83
C ASP A 317 -17.30 15.38 -0.45
N LEU A 318 -17.59 14.09 -0.66
CA LEU A 318 -18.26 13.58 -1.86
C LEU A 318 -19.73 14.02 -1.94
N ASN A 319 -20.31 14.54 -0.84
CA ASN A 319 -21.66 15.10 -0.82
C ASN A 319 -21.72 16.51 -1.43
N ASN A 320 -20.57 17.17 -1.61
CA ASN A 320 -20.51 18.48 -2.24
C ASN A 320 -20.80 18.38 -3.75
N ALA A 321 -21.54 19.37 -4.25
CA ALA A 321 -22.02 19.37 -5.63
C ALA A 321 -20.86 19.34 -6.64
N GLY A 322 -20.78 18.24 -7.41
CA GLY A 322 -19.76 18.04 -8.44
C GLY A 322 -18.50 17.29 -7.98
N TYR A 323 -18.45 16.79 -6.74
CA TYR A 323 -17.32 16.03 -6.18
C TYR A 323 -17.63 14.57 -5.85
N ALA A 324 -18.82 14.06 -6.20
CA ALA A 324 -19.21 12.67 -5.94
C ALA A 324 -18.21 11.62 -6.46
N ASN A 325 -17.46 11.96 -7.51
CA ASN A 325 -16.44 11.10 -8.14
C ASN A 325 -15.00 11.38 -7.65
N GLU A 326 -14.77 12.30 -6.71
CA GLU A 326 -13.40 12.69 -6.37
C GLU A 326 -12.61 11.50 -5.80
N ALA A 327 -13.22 10.68 -4.94
CA ALA A 327 -12.57 9.47 -4.44
C ALA A 327 -12.25 8.42 -5.52
N ASN A 328 -12.99 8.41 -6.64
CA ASN A 328 -12.72 7.50 -7.77
C ASN A 328 -11.42 7.85 -8.49
N ARG A 329 -10.88 9.06 -8.29
CA ARG A 329 -9.63 9.56 -8.88
C ARG A 329 -8.38 9.19 -8.07
N PHE A 330 -8.55 8.39 -7.00
CA PHE A 330 -7.47 7.86 -6.15
C PHE A 330 -7.60 6.34 -5.96
N GLY A 331 -6.54 5.70 -5.48
CA GLY A 331 -6.43 4.24 -5.38
C GLY A 331 -5.87 3.62 -6.65
N TRP A 332 -4.95 4.31 -7.31
CA TRP A 332 -4.32 3.87 -8.56
C TRP A 332 -2.82 3.63 -8.33
N VAL A 333 -2.22 2.75 -9.13
CA VAL A 333 -0.77 2.79 -9.33
C VAL A 333 -0.41 4.05 -10.11
N ILE A 334 0.54 4.82 -9.57
CA ILE A 334 1.07 6.01 -10.22
C ILE A 334 2.48 5.76 -10.74
N GLU A 335 2.86 6.41 -11.84
CA GLU A 335 4.22 6.38 -12.40
C GLU A 335 4.81 7.79 -12.47
N MET A 336 6.06 7.93 -12.04
CA MET A 336 6.83 9.16 -12.13
C MET A 336 8.20 8.91 -12.77
N ASP A 337 8.71 9.89 -13.52
CA ASP A 337 10.09 9.89 -14.00
C ASP A 337 10.98 10.65 -12.99
N PRO A 338 11.87 9.95 -12.26
CA PRO A 338 12.74 10.61 -11.28
C PRO A 338 13.92 11.36 -11.94
N GLU A 339 14.17 11.18 -13.23
CA GLU A 339 15.24 11.89 -13.95
C GLU A 339 14.76 13.22 -14.56
N ASP A 340 13.44 13.41 -14.69
CA ASP A 340 12.82 14.62 -15.23
C ASP A 340 11.99 15.32 -14.13
N PRO A 341 12.56 16.32 -13.43
CA PRO A 341 11.87 16.99 -12.34
C PRO A 341 10.61 17.76 -12.79
N GLU A 342 10.46 18.03 -14.08
CA GLU A 342 9.32 18.76 -14.66
C GLU A 342 8.25 17.82 -15.25
N SER A 343 8.51 16.51 -15.35
CA SER A 343 7.57 15.58 -15.98
C SER A 343 6.25 15.51 -15.22
N THR A 344 5.11 15.52 -15.90
CA THR A 344 3.82 15.26 -15.23
C THR A 344 3.70 13.77 -14.88
N PRO A 345 3.51 13.40 -13.60
CA PRO A 345 3.29 12.00 -13.21
C PRO A 345 1.95 11.46 -13.73
N VAL A 346 1.82 10.14 -13.84
CA VAL A 346 0.68 9.47 -14.50
C VAL A 346 -0.04 8.53 -13.52
N LYS A 347 -1.37 8.55 -13.50
CA LYS A 347 -2.20 7.53 -12.86
C LYS A 347 -2.64 6.50 -13.91
N HIS A 348 -2.29 5.22 -13.72
CA HIS A 348 -2.50 4.17 -14.72
C HIS A 348 -3.77 3.37 -14.48
N THR A 349 -4.86 3.75 -15.15
CA THR A 349 -6.17 3.11 -14.88
C THR A 349 -6.25 1.66 -15.30
N ALA A 350 -5.40 1.20 -16.23
CA ALA A 350 -5.41 -0.18 -16.72
C ALA A 350 -4.97 -1.20 -15.64
N LEU A 351 -4.37 -0.74 -14.54
CA LEU A 351 -3.94 -1.57 -13.42
C LEU A 351 -5.06 -1.80 -12.38
N GLY A 352 -6.24 -1.20 -12.59
CA GLY A 352 -7.39 -1.28 -11.69
C GLY A 352 -7.27 -0.33 -10.50
N ARG A 353 -8.39 -0.14 -9.78
CA ARG A 353 -8.49 0.75 -8.62
C ARG A 353 -8.76 -0.02 -7.34
N PHE A 354 -7.85 0.07 -6.38
CA PHE A 354 -7.94 -0.53 -5.05
C PHE A 354 -6.85 0.04 -4.12
N LYS A 355 -6.70 -0.51 -2.91
CA LYS A 355 -5.70 -0.05 -1.95
C LYS A 355 -4.36 -0.70 -2.28
N HIS A 356 -3.64 -0.13 -3.23
CA HIS A 356 -2.39 -0.71 -3.72
C HIS A 356 -1.30 -0.60 -2.66
N GLU A 357 -0.78 -1.73 -2.18
CA GLU A 357 0.46 -1.71 -1.40
C GLU A 357 1.60 -1.23 -2.32
N ALA A 358 1.89 -2.00 -3.36
CA ALA A 358 2.99 -1.78 -4.28
C ALA A 358 2.56 -1.92 -5.75
N GLY A 359 3.42 -1.46 -6.66
CA GLY A 359 3.37 -1.77 -8.08
C GLY A 359 4.67 -2.42 -8.54
N THR A 360 4.84 -3.73 -8.31
CA THR A 360 6.12 -4.40 -8.61
C THR A 360 6.18 -4.80 -10.08
N ALA A 361 7.00 -4.08 -10.85
CA ALA A 361 7.13 -4.24 -12.29
C ALA A 361 8.31 -5.15 -12.69
N VAL A 362 8.02 -6.13 -13.55
CA VAL A 362 9.03 -7.00 -14.18
C VAL A 362 8.77 -7.15 -15.67
N LEU A 363 9.76 -7.69 -16.40
CA LEU A 363 9.57 -8.14 -17.78
C LEU A 363 9.29 -9.63 -17.80
N SER A 364 8.24 -10.03 -18.52
CA SER A 364 8.02 -11.42 -18.89
C SER A 364 9.11 -11.92 -19.84
N ARG A 365 9.24 -13.24 -19.97
CA ARG A 365 10.18 -13.88 -20.91
C ARG A 365 10.00 -13.39 -22.36
N ASP A 366 8.77 -13.05 -22.75
CA ASP A 366 8.44 -12.57 -24.09
C ASP A 366 8.51 -11.04 -24.23
N GLY A 367 8.96 -10.34 -23.19
CA GLY A 367 9.25 -8.90 -23.20
C GLY A 367 8.07 -8.00 -22.87
N HIS A 368 6.97 -8.52 -22.32
CA HIS A 368 5.87 -7.69 -21.83
C HIS A 368 6.15 -7.21 -20.40
N ALA A 369 5.83 -5.96 -20.09
CA ALA A 369 5.75 -5.51 -18.70
C ALA A 369 4.65 -6.28 -17.97
N VAL A 370 4.95 -6.75 -16.77
CA VAL A 370 4.04 -7.39 -15.82
C VAL A 370 4.13 -6.63 -14.52
N VAL A 371 2.98 -6.25 -13.96
CA VAL A 371 2.91 -5.57 -12.65
C VAL A 371 2.11 -6.44 -11.70
N TYR A 372 2.66 -6.75 -10.53
CA TYR A 372 1.95 -7.41 -9.44
C TYR A 372 1.60 -6.39 -8.36
N SER A 373 0.43 -6.53 -7.75
CA SER A 373 -0.03 -5.61 -6.71
C SER A 373 -0.99 -6.32 -5.75
N GLY A 374 -0.67 -6.25 -4.45
CA GLY A 374 -1.57 -6.61 -3.37
C GLY A 374 -2.56 -5.48 -3.09
N ASP A 375 -3.79 -5.86 -2.74
CA ASP A 375 -4.80 -4.95 -2.21
C ASP A 375 -4.82 -5.08 -0.67
N ASP A 376 -4.10 -4.21 0.06
CA ASP A 376 -3.91 -4.33 1.50
C ASP A 376 -5.19 -3.99 2.27
N GLN A 377 -6.08 -4.96 2.30
CA GLN A 377 -7.22 -4.99 3.16
C GLN A 377 -7.57 -6.44 3.48
N LYS A 378 -8.10 -6.66 4.68
CA LYS A 378 -8.55 -7.98 5.10
C LYS A 378 -9.51 -8.53 4.05
N ASN A 379 -9.25 -9.76 3.63
CA ASN A 379 -10.06 -10.49 2.68
C ASN A 379 -10.10 -9.89 1.26
N ASP A 380 -9.26 -8.93 0.90
CA ASP A 380 -9.16 -8.48 -0.49
C ASP A 380 -8.15 -9.34 -1.28
N TYR A 381 -7.64 -8.86 -2.41
CA TYR A 381 -7.17 -9.76 -3.46
C TYR A 381 -5.73 -9.47 -3.91
N LEU A 382 -5.15 -10.43 -4.62
CA LEU A 382 -3.90 -10.26 -5.36
C LEU A 382 -4.21 -10.05 -6.85
N TYR A 383 -3.61 -9.01 -7.43
CA TYR A 383 -3.78 -8.65 -8.83
C TYR A 383 -2.50 -8.78 -9.64
N LYS A 384 -2.68 -8.91 -10.95
CA LYS A 384 -1.61 -8.92 -11.95
C LYS A 384 -2.06 -8.18 -13.19
N PHE A 385 -1.22 -7.29 -13.69
CA PHE A 385 -1.38 -6.66 -15.00
C PHE A 385 -0.32 -7.20 -15.97
N VAL A 386 -0.69 -7.36 -17.25
CA VAL A 386 0.25 -7.68 -18.35
C VAL A 386 0.02 -6.71 -19.50
N SER A 387 1.03 -5.91 -19.82
CA SER A 387 1.00 -4.94 -20.92
C SER A 387 0.71 -5.57 -22.29
N ARG A 388 0.02 -4.84 -23.16
CA ARG A 388 -0.20 -5.25 -24.56
C ARG A 388 1.07 -5.14 -25.39
N LYS A 389 1.83 -4.07 -25.20
CA LYS A 389 3.07 -3.78 -25.94
C LYS A 389 4.26 -4.43 -25.26
N LYS A 390 5.36 -4.57 -26.01
CA LYS A 390 6.62 -5.09 -25.50
C LYS A 390 7.58 -3.96 -25.16
N TYR A 391 8.40 -4.19 -24.15
CA TYR A 391 9.56 -3.38 -23.80
C TYR A 391 10.50 -3.22 -24.98
N ARG A 392 11.02 -2.00 -25.14
CA ARG A 392 12.05 -1.64 -26.12
C ARG A 392 13.26 -1.11 -25.40
N ARG A 393 14.38 -1.83 -25.51
CA ARG A 393 15.65 -1.43 -24.86
C ARG A 393 16.07 -0.04 -25.32
N GLY A 394 16.30 0.86 -24.37
CA GLY A 394 16.77 2.23 -24.64
C GLY A 394 15.70 3.23 -25.11
N ASP A 395 14.43 2.83 -25.20
CA ASP A 395 13.33 3.71 -25.62
C ASP A 395 12.38 3.99 -24.44
N LYS A 396 12.83 4.85 -23.51
CA LYS A 396 12.07 5.22 -22.30
C LYS A 396 10.69 5.79 -22.64
N ARG A 397 10.62 6.66 -23.66
CA ARG A 397 9.36 7.26 -24.13
C ARG A 397 8.33 6.21 -24.55
N HIS A 398 8.72 5.20 -25.32
CA HIS A 398 7.83 4.09 -25.65
C HIS A 398 7.46 3.28 -24.41
N ASN A 399 8.44 2.98 -23.55
CA ASN A 399 8.23 2.10 -22.39
C ASN A 399 7.30 2.70 -21.32
N MET A 400 7.27 4.02 -21.17
CA MET A 400 6.29 4.71 -20.32
C MET A 400 4.84 4.58 -20.83
N THR A 401 4.61 4.01 -22.02
CA THR A 401 3.25 3.71 -22.53
C THR A 401 2.81 2.25 -22.31
N LEU A 402 3.65 1.43 -21.66
CA LEU A 402 3.37 0.00 -21.51
C LEU A 402 2.25 -0.27 -20.50
N LEU A 403 2.07 0.61 -19.53
CA LEU A 403 1.07 0.45 -18.46
C LEU A 403 -0.30 1.00 -18.85
N SER A 404 -0.41 1.79 -19.93
CA SER A 404 -1.67 2.37 -20.39
C SER A 404 -2.62 1.35 -21.03
N GLU A 405 -2.14 0.19 -21.47
CA GLU A 405 -2.98 -0.80 -22.15
C GLU A 405 -2.46 -2.23 -21.94
N GLY A 406 -3.33 -3.14 -21.56
CA GLY A 406 -2.98 -4.54 -21.32
C GLY A 406 -4.13 -5.36 -20.80
N THR A 407 -3.83 -6.45 -20.10
CA THR A 407 -4.83 -7.31 -19.46
C THR A 407 -4.65 -7.27 -17.95
N LEU A 408 -5.70 -6.89 -17.23
CA LEU A 408 -5.78 -6.96 -15.77
C LEU A 408 -6.36 -8.30 -15.34
N TYR A 409 -5.76 -8.91 -14.32
CA TYR A 409 -6.14 -10.19 -13.76
C TYR A 409 -6.25 -10.11 -12.24
N VAL A 410 -7.05 -11.01 -11.66
CA VAL A 410 -7.11 -11.30 -10.23
C VAL A 410 -6.79 -12.77 -9.96
N ALA A 411 -6.17 -13.07 -8.83
CA ALA A 411 -5.80 -14.42 -8.45
C ALA A 411 -6.98 -15.24 -7.89
N GLN A 412 -6.99 -16.52 -8.23
CA GLN A 412 -7.75 -17.54 -7.51
C GLN A 412 -6.82 -18.72 -7.21
N PHE A 413 -6.85 -19.18 -5.96
CA PHE A 413 -6.02 -20.28 -5.47
C PHE A 413 -6.86 -21.52 -5.15
N THR A 414 -6.20 -22.68 -5.16
CA THR A 414 -6.73 -23.99 -4.80
C THR A 414 -5.61 -24.79 -4.14
N GLY A 415 -5.86 -25.35 -2.96
CA GLY A 415 -4.91 -26.22 -2.26
C GLY A 415 -5.13 -27.67 -2.65
N ASP A 416 -4.11 -28.51 -2.46
CA ASP A 416 -4.15 -29.96 -2.69
C ASP A 416 -4.01 -30.80 -1.41
N SER A 417 -3.69 -30.20 -0.27
CA SER A 417 -3.63 -30.91 1.02
C SER A 417 -5.03 -31.27 1.57
N PRO A 418 -5.19 -32.42 2.25
CA PRO A 418 -6.44 -32.81 2.88
C PRO A 418 -6.87 -31.79 3.92
N ALA A 419 -8.09 -31.27 3.80
CA ALA A 419 -8.58 -30.22 4.67
C ALA A 419 -8.47 -30.55 6.18
N ALA A 420 -8.65 -31.82 6.55
CA ALA A 420 -8.58 -32.24 7.95
C ALA A 420 -7.18 -32.14 8.58
N GLU A 421 -6.12 -31.98 7.78
CA GLU A 421 -4.73 -31.91 8.23
C GLU A 421 -4.24 -30.46 8.39
N ILE A 422 -5.08 -29.49 8.05
CA ILE A 422 -4.73 -28.08 8.09
C ILE A 422 -5.42 -27.40 9.29
N ASP A 423 -4.94 -27.72 10.50
CA ASP A 423 -5.61 -27.39 11.78
C ASP A 423 -5.15 -26.08 12.43
N GLY A 424 -4.28 -25.32 11.76
CA GLY A 424 -3.73 -24.06 12.25
C GLY A 424 -2.56 -24.20 13.24
N SER A 425 -2.09 -25.43 13.52
CA SER A 425 -0.86 -25.66 14.30
C SER A 425 0.41 -25.24 13.58
N GLY A 426 0.36 -25.16 12.25
CA GLY A 426 1.54 -25.02 11.39
C GLY A 426 2.30 -26.34 11.17
N GLU A 427 1.77 -27.47 11.65
CA GLU A 427 2.27 -28.79 11.27
C GLU A 427 2.00 -29.02 9.78
N VAL A 428 3.05 -29.42 9.07
CA VAL A 428 2.97 -29.66 7.63
C VAL A 428 2.06 -30.87 7.38
N PRO A 429 1.16 -30.85 6.37
CA PRO A 429 0.28 -31.97 6.09
C PRO A 429 1.06 -33.23 5.67
N SER A 430 0.39 -34.36 5.60
CA SER A 430 0.98 -35.68 5.31
C SER A 430 1.65 -35.78 3.94
N ASP A 431 1.30 -34.91 3.00
CA ASP A 431 1.94 -34.74 1.69
C ASP A 431 3.30 -33.99 1.77
N GLY A 432 3.60 -33.38 2.90
CA GLY A 432 4.88 -32.74 3.20
C GLY A 432 4.99 -31.29 2.75
N ALA A 433 3.90 -30.61 2.34
CA ALA A 433 3.92 -29.18 2.01
C ALA A 433 2.55 -28.50 2.16
N PHE A 434 2.56 -27.17 2.38
CA PHE A 434 1.39 -26.33 2.13
C PHE A 434 1.48 -25.79 0.70
N ASP A 435 1.04 -26.59 -0.28
CA ASP A 435 1.08 -26.23 -1.70
C ASP A 435 -0.28 -26.31 -2.39
N GLY A 436 -0.26 -26.20 -3.72
CA GLY A 436 -1.47 -26.10 -4.52
C GLY A 436 -1.24 -25.42 -5.87
N ARG A 437 -2.34 -24.93 -6.45
CA ARG A 437 -2.37 -24.28 -7.77
C ARG A 437 -3.08 -22.95 -7.70
N GLY A 438 -2.61 -21.99 -8.49
CA GLY A 438 -3.27 -20.72 -8.73
C GLY A 438 -3.64 -20.54 -10.20
N ARG A 439 -4.69 -19.75 -10.47
CA ARG A 439 -5.01 -19.24 -11.80
C ARG A 439 -5.25 -17.73 -11.78
N TRP A 440 -4.93 -17.08 -12.88
CA TRP A 440 -5.22 -15.67 -13.12
C TRP A 440 -6.53 -15.54 -13.89
N ILE A 441 -7.55 -14.93 -13.28
CA ILE A 441 -8.84 -14.68 -13.90
C ILE A 441 -8.80 -13.28 -14.53
N PRO A 442 -9.00 -13.15 -15.85
CA PRO A 442 -8.90 -11.87 -16.52
C PRO A 442 -10.17 -11.02 -16.26
N LEU A 443 -9.97 -9.75 -15.90
CA LEU A 443 -11.04 -8.78 -15.64
C LEU A 443 -11.26 -7.86 -16.86
N VAL A 444 -10.19 -7.32 -17.41
CA VAL A 444 -10.19 -6.44 -18.60
C VAL A 444 -9.08 -6.90 -19.53
N LYS A 445 -9.35 -6.90 -20.84
CA LYS A 445 -8.34 -7.09 -21.88
C LYS A 445 -8.42 -5.92 -22.85
N ASN A 446 -7.42 -5.04 -22.78
CA ASN A 446 -7.36 -3.76 -23.48
C ASN A 446 -8.58 -2.90 -23.16
N ASP A 447 -9.44 -2.67 -24.13
CA ASP A 447 -10.68 -1.90 -24.09
C ASP A 447 -11.93 -2.78 -23.99
N ARG A 448 -11.79 -4.03 -23.52
CA ARG A 448 -12.89 -4.98 -23.38
C ARG A 448 -13.00 -5.54 -21.96
N SER A 449 -14.18 -5.37 -21.35
CA SER A 449 -14.55 -6.03 -20.10
C SER A 449 -14.76 -7.52 -20.32
N LEU A 450 -14.27 -8.33 -19.39
CA LEU A 450 -14.46 -9.78 -19.33
C LEU A 450 -15.34 -10.17 -18.13
N VAL A 451 -15.86 -9.19 -17.42
CA VAL A 451 -16.74 -9.36 -16.26
C VAL A 451 -18.18 -9.15 -16.73
N PRO A 452 -19.05 -10.18 -16.66
CA PRO A 452 -20.42 -10.09 -17.17
C PRO A 452 -21.17 -8.91 -16.55
N GLY A 453 -21.82 -8.08 -17.37
CA GLY A 453 -22.66 -6.98 -16.90
C GLY A 453 -21.92 -5.81 -16.24
N MET A 454 -20.61 -5.66 -16.49
CA MET A 454 -19.86 -4.45 -16.14
C MET A 454 -19.13 -3.93 -17.37
N SER A 455 -19.19 -2.62 -17.60
CA SER A 455 -18.39 -1.91 -18.59
C SER A 455 -16.90 -1.91 -18.21
N VAL A 456 -16.01 -1.53 -19.15
CA VAL A 456 -14.57 -1.41 -18.86
C VAL A 456 -14.32 -0.40 -17.74
N GLU A 457 -15.02 0.73 -17.79
CA GLU A 457 -14.90 1.78 -16.80
C GLU A 457 -15.31 1.29 -15.41
N GLU A 458 -16.47 0.63 -15.30
CA GLU A 458 -16.93 0.05 -14.03
C GLU A 458 -15.96 -1.02 -13.51
N VAL A 459 -15.39 -1.88 -14.36
CA VAL A 459 -14.41 -2.88 -13.91
C VAL A 459 -13.13 -2.23 -13.39
N LEU A 460 -12.66 -1.14 -14.00
CA LEU A 460 -11.42 -0.49 -13.55
C LEU A 460 -11.61 0.44 -12.36
N VAL A 461 -12.76 1.14 -12.24
CA VAL A 461 -13.06 2.01 -11.09
C VAL A 461 -13.56 1.22 -9.88
N TYR A 462 -14.30 0.14 -10.13
CA TYR A 462 -14.84 -0.77 -9.11
C TYR A 462 -14.21 -2.17 -9.18
N THR A 463 -12.89 -2.23 -9.33
CA THR A 463 -12.12 -3.47 -9.50
C THR A 463 -12.37 -4.49 -8.40
N ARG A 464 -12.57 -4.05 -7.15
CA ARG A 464 -12.96 -4.92 -6.03
C ARG A 464 -14.28 -5.65 -6.28
N LEU A 465 -15.32 -4.94 -6.74
CA LEU A 465 -16.62 -5.54 -7.07
C LEU A 465 -16.53 -6.48 -8.28
N ALA A 466 -15.70 -6.14 -9.27
CA ALA A 466 -15.42 -7.00 -10.40
C ALA A 466 -14.73 -8.31 -9.97
N ALA A 467 -13.75 -8.22 -9.07
CA ALA A 467 -13.04 -9.37 -8.49
C ALA A 467 -13.98 -10.25 -7.64
N ASP A 468 -14.87 -9.63 -6.84
CA ASP A 468 -15.91 -10.34 -6.10
C ASP A 468 -16.75 -11.21 -7.05
N LYS A 469 -17.21 -10.62 -8.16
CA LYS A 469 -18.10 -11.26 -9.15
C LYS A 469 -17.48 -12.45 -9.87
N VAL A 470 -16.17 -12.46 -10.06
CA VAL A 470 -15.46 -13.56 -10.76
C VAL A 470 -14.91 -14.63 -9.82
N GLY A 471 -15.16 -14.51 -8.51
CA GLY A 471 -14.80 -15.52 -7.53
C GLY A 471 -13.32 -15.51 -7.12
N ALA A 472 -12.70 -14.34 -7.05
CA ALA A 472 -11.32 -14.20 -6.58
C ALA A 472 -11.13 -14.73 -5.14
N THR A 473 -9.96 -15.24 -4.81
CA THR A 473 -9.68 -15.78 -3.47
C THR A 473 -9.37 -14.66 -2.49
N LYS A 474 -10.16 -14.52 -1.41
CA LYS A 474 -9.96 -13.53 -0.34
C LYS A 474 -8.65 -13.81 0.41
N MET A 475 -7.76 -12.84 0.49
CA MET A 475 -6.39 -12.99 1.03
C MET A 475 -6.24 -12.37 2.42
N ASP A 476 -5.22 -12.82 3.17
CA ASP A 476 -4.90 -12.34 4.52
C ASP A 476 -4.02 -11.08 4.45
N ARG A 477 -4.60 -9.95 4.01
CA ARG A 477 -3.93 -8.64 3.82
C ARG A 477 -2.66 -8.74 2.96
N PRO A 478 -2.83 -8.82 1.63
CA PRO A 478 -1.71 -8.85 0.70
C PRO A 478 -1.02 -7.49 0.66
N GLU A 479 0.13 -7.40 1.30
CA GLU A 479 1.05 -6.25 1.28
C GLU A 479 2.04 -6.45 0.11
N ASP A 480 3.35 -6.31 0.36
CA ASP A 480 4.39 -6.29 -0.67
C ASP A 480 4.43 -7.57 -1.51
N VAL A 481 4.64 -7.39 -2.83
CA VAL A 481 4.87 -8.48 -3.77
C VAL A 481 6.24 -8.30 -4.40
N GLU A 482 7.12 -9.29 -4.24
CA GLU A 482 8.47 -9.24 -4.76
C GLU A 482 8.77 -10.38 -5.73
N THR A 483 9.63 -10.10 -6.70
CA THR A 483 10.04 -11.11 -7.68
C THR A 483 11.51 -11.43 -7.50
N ASN A 484 11.82 -12.72 -7.41
CA ASN A 484 13.20 -13.16 -7.31
C ASN A 484 13.86 -13.07 -8.71
N PRO A 485 14.88 -12.22 -8.90
CA PRO A 485 15.48 -11.97 -10.21
C PRO A 485 16.27 -13.17 -10.76
N VAL A 486 16.59 -14.17 -9.93
CA VAL A 486 17.35 -15.36 -10.31
C VAL A 486 16.42 -16.50 -10.75
N THR A 487 15.35 -16.72 -10.00
CA THR A 487 14.46 -17.88 -10.18
C THR A 487 13.15 -17.51 -10.89
N GLY A 488 12.76 -16.24 -10.89
CA GLY A 488 11.46 -15.77 -11.35
C GLY A 488 10.29 -16.13 -10.42
N LYS A 489 10.56 -16.67 -9.22
CA LYS A 489 9.54 -16.89 -8.19
C LYS A 489 8.97 -15.55 -7.71
N VAL A 490 7.68 -15.53 -7.41
CA VAL A 490 6.98 -14.38 -6.83
C VAL A 490 6.70 -14.68 -5.37
N TYR A 491 7.01 -13.72 -4.50
CA TYR A 491 6.80 -13.76 -3.06
C TYR A 491 5.80 -12.66 -2.71
N MET A 492 4.90 -12.93 -1.78
CA MET A 492 3.92 -11.96 -1.32
C MET A 492 3.81 -12.03 0.20
N ALA A 493 3.81 -10.86 0.84
CA ALA A 493 3.53 -10.75 2.26
C ALA A 493 2.01 -10.85 2.50
N LEU A 494 1.62 -11.73 3.42
CA LEU A 494 0.27 -11.80 3.98
C LEU A 494 0.38 -11.44 5.46
N THR A 495 0.16 -10.17 5.78
CA THR A 495 0.68 -9.57 7.01
C THR A 495 -0.06 -10.00 8.27
N ASN A 496 -1.38 -10.22 8.15
CA ASN A 496 -2.31 -10.66 9.19
C ASN A 496 -3.74 -10.68 8.64
N ASN A 497 -4.66 -11.38 9.30
CA ASN A 497 -6.11 -11.25 9.07
C ASN A 497 -6.88 -11.18 10.39
#